data_AF-A0A3B9T2S5-F1
#
_entry.id   AF-A0A3B9T2S5-F1
#
_cell.length_a   1.000
_cell.length_b   1.000
_cell.length_c   1.000
_cell.angle_alpha   90.00
_cell.angle_beta   90.00
_cell.angle_gamma   90.00
#
_symmetry.space_group_name_H-M   'P 1'
#
loop_
_entity.id
_entity.type
_entity.pdbx_description
1 polymer ?
#
loop_
_entity_poly.entity_id
_entity_poly.type
_entity_poly.pdbx_seq_one_letter_code
_entity_poly.pdbx_strand_id
1 'polypeptide(L)'
;MICRSSIFRCWDWRNELMKALKIDTDGTMQPVGITGETIEDQNDCIYSLLGGYFECIRLYGKDAVMLVDEDGRLKQLPKNKPATILTSRTKIVGTALIVGLMPTNDGDVFTDCPARFFRFANNYNLIYGKGGS
;
A
#
# COMPACT_ATOMS: atom_id res chain seq x y z
N MET A 1 30.09 -18.30 -12.89
CA MET A 1 29.66 -17.03 -12.28
C MET A 1 28.82 -16.29 -13.31
N ILE A 2 27.48 -16.41 -13.24
CA ILE A 2 26.55 -15.63 -14.06
C ILE A 2 25.51 -15.06 -13.11
N CYS A 3 25.63 -13.77 -12.87
CA CYS A 3 24.63 -12.95 -12.20
C CYS A 3 23.74 -12.37 -13.30
N ARG A 4 22.42 -12.60 -13.23
CA ARG A 4 21.40 -11.70 -13.78
C ARG A 4 20.02 -12.03 -13.23
N SER A 5 19.67 -11.27 -12.19
CA SER A 5 18.34 -10.77 -11.86
C SER A 5 17.34 -10.83 -13.02
N SER A 6 16.23 -11.54 -12.84
CA SER A 6 15.00 -11.44 -13.64
C SER A 6 13.84 -12.17 -12.92
N ILE A 7 13.50 -11.75 -11.70
CA ILE A 7 12.17 -12.03 -11.12
C ILE A 7 11.30 -10.80 -11.40
N PHE A 8 11.09 -10.53 -12.68
CA PHE A 8 9.94 -9.79 -13.18
C PHE A 8 9.16 -10.81 -13.99
N ARG A 9 8.44 -11.71 -13.30
CA ARG A 9 7.40 -12.50 -13.96
C ARG A 9 6.45 -11.50 -14.59
N CYS A 10 6.19 -11.68 -15.88
CA CYS A 10 5.24 -10.93 -16.67
C CYS A 10 3.94 -10.75 -15.87
N TRP A 11 3.64 -9.51 -15.51
CA TRP A 11 2.32 -9.13 -14.99
C TRP A 11 1.37 -9.19 -16.18
N ASP A 12 0.39 -10.07 -16.11
CA ASP A 12 -0.64 -10.20 -17.13
C ASP A 12 -1.58 -8.99 -17.02
N TRP A 13 -1.63 -8.14 -18.06
CA TRP A 13 -2.38 -6.88 -18.07
C TRP A 13 -3.89 -7.07 -18.33
N ARG A 14 -4.39 -8.31 -18.20
CA ARG A 14 -5.74 -8.71 -18.63
C ARG A 14 -6.79 -8.76 -17.53
N ASN A 15 -6.46 -8.39 -16.30
CA ASN A 15 -7.45 -8.16 -15.26
C ASN A 15 -7.34 -6.72 -14.79
N GLU A 16 -8.49 -6.08 -14.65
CA GLU A 16 -8.74 -4.72 -14.17
C GLU A 16 -8.33 -4.57 -12.69
N LEU A 17 -7.04 -4.76 -12.42
CA LEU A 17 -6.46 -4.75 -11.08
C LEU A 17 -5.82 -3.39 -10.84
N MET A 18 -6.41 -2.60 -9.96
CA MET A 18 -5.81 -1.37 -9.48
C MET A 18 -4.58 -1.73 -8.63
N LYS A 19 -3.44 -1.11 -8.92
CA LYS A 19 -2.19 -1.39 -8.22
C LYS A 19 -2.10 -0.58 -6.95
N ALA A 20 -1.93 -1.25 -5.82
CA ALA A 20 -1.69 -0.63 -4.53
C ALA A 20 -0.32 -1.02 -3.98
N LEU A 21 0.19 -0.24 -3.04
CA LEU A 21 1.36 -0.60 -2.26
C LEU A 21 0.92 -1.00 -0.84
N LYS A 22 1.07 -2.28 -0.50
CA LYS A 22 0.83 -2.76 0.86
C LYS A 22 2.08 -2.57 1.70
N ILE A 23 1.89 -2.09 2.92
CA ILE A 23 2.90 -2.00 3.98
C ILE A 23 2.41 -2.89 5.12
N ASP A 24 2.97 -4.09 5.21
CA ASP A 24 2.63 -5.05 6.27
C ASP A 24 3.06 -4.55 7.65
N THR A 25 2.55 -5.19 8.71
CA THR A 25 2.79 -4.79 10.10
C THR A 25 4.27 -4.76 10.50
N ASP A 26 5.09 -5.59 9.86
CA ASP A 26 6.54 -5.68 10.07
C ASP A 26 7.32 -4.60 9.31
N GLY A 27 6.65 -3.80 8.48
CA GLY A 27 7.24 -2.79 7.63
C GLY A 27 7.65 -3.29 6.24
N THR A 28 7.39 -4.56 5.92
CA THR A 28 7.61 -5.09 4.57
C THR A 28 6.67 -4.40 3.59
N MET A 29 7.23 -3.92 2.47
CA MET A 29 6.47 -3.22 1.44
C MET A 29 6.44 -4.03 0.15
N GLN A 30 5.23 -4.28 -0.36
CA GLN A 30 5.01 -5.07 -1.57
C GLN A 30 3.84 -4.54 -2.41
N PRO A 31 3.95 -4.59 -3.74
CA PRO A 31 2.83 -4.25 -4.60
C PRO A 31 1.74 -5.32 -4.48
N VAL A 32 0.48 -4.88 -4.40
CA VAL A 32 -0.69 -5.75 -4.39
C VAL A 32 -1.72 -5.25 -5.41
N GLY A 33 -2.58 -6.15 -5.88
CA GLY A 33 -3.72 -5.79 -6.72
C GLY A 33 -4.97 -5.61 -5.86
N ILE A 34 -5.75 -4.59 -6.15
CA ILE A 34 -7.13 -4.44 -5.68
C ILE A 34 -8.02 -4.90 -6.82
N THR A 35 -8.80 -5.95 -6.56
CA THR A 35 -9.75 -6.56 -7.49
C THR A 35 -11.15 -5.98 -7.25
N GLY A 36 -11.96 -5.87 -8.30
CA GLY A 36 -13.38 -5.56 -8.17
C GLY A 36 -13.88 -4.64 -9.28
N GLU A 37 -15.05 -4.97 -9.82
CA GLU A 37 -15.73 -4.17 -10.86
C GLU A 37 -16.55 -3.03 -10.23
N THR A 38 -17.05 -3.24 -9.00
CA THR A 38 -17.81 -2.26 -8.24
C THR A 38 -16.99 -1.65 -7.10
N ILE A 39 -17.47 -0.52 -6.55
CA ILE A 39 -16.83 0.13 -5.40
C ILE A 39 -16.91 -0.78 -4.17
N GLU A 40 -18.02 -1.50 -4.02
CA GLU A 40 -18.25 -2.48 -2.96
C GLU A 40 -17.23 -3.62 -3.02
N ASP A 41 -17.00 -4.21 -4.21
CA ASP A 41 -16.01 -5.27 -4.38
C ASP A 41 -14.58 -4.79 -4.08
N GLN A 42 -14.25 -3.56 -4.51
CA GLN A 42 -12.96 -2.95 -4.23
C GLN A 42 -12.77 -2.70 -2.73
N ASN A 43 -13.81 -2.25 -2.03
CA ASN A 43 -13.78 -2.08 -0.59
C ASN A 43 -13.61 -3.42 0.14
N ASP A 44 -14.32 -4.47 -0.27
CA ASP A 44 -14.16 -5.82 0.29
C ASP A 44 -12.74 -6.35 0.10
N CYS A 45 -12.15 -6.12 -1.08
CA CYS A 45 -10.75 -6.44 -1.34
C CYS A 45 -9.83 -5.67 -0.38
N ILE A 46 -10.03 -4.36 -0.22
CA ILE A 46 -9.25 -3.52 0.71
C ILE A 46 -9.39 -4.00 2.16
N TYR A 47 -10.61 -4.31 2.60
CA TYR A 47 -10.87 -4.84 3.95
C TYR A 47 -10.12 -6.15 4.20
N SER A 48 -10.07 -7.04 3.20
CA SER A 48 -9.30 -8.29 3.29
C SER A 48 -7.78 -8.06 3.41
N LEU A 49 -7.26 -7.01 2.77
CA LEU A 49 -5.84 -6.67 2.78
C LEU A 49 -5.40 -6.00 4.08
N LEU A 50 -6.26 -5.18 4.69
CA LEU A 50 -5.99 -4.45 5.93
C LEU A 50 -6.37 -5.24 7.19
N GLY A 51 -7.36 -6.12 7.09
CA GLY A 51 -7.81 -6.98 8.18
C GLY A 51 -8.78 -6.29 9.17
N GLY A 52 -9.54 -5.29 8.72
CA GLY A 52 -10.50 -4.57 9.56
C GLY A 52 -10.90 -3.21 9.01
N TYR A 53 -11.52 -2.38 9.85
CA TYR A 53 -11.87 -1.01 9.50
C TYR A 53 -10.62 -0.17 9.21
N PHE A 54 -10.75 0.76 8.26
CA PHE A 54 -9.62 1.59 7.84
C PHE A 54 -9.93 3.08 7.89
N GLU A 55 -8.91 3.85 8.27
CA GLU A 55 -8.92 5.31 8.17
C GLU A 55 -8.18 5.74 6.89
N CYS A 56 -8.71 6.74 6.19
CA CYS A 56 -8.06 7.34 5.02
C CYS A 56 -7.20 8.56 5.41
N ILE A 57 -5.91 8.49 5.13
CA ILE A 57 -4.95 9.59 5.37
C ILE A 57 -4.44 10.10 4.03
N ARG A 58 -4.73 11.36 3.68
CA ARG A 58 -4.16 11.98 2.48
C ARG A 58 -2.65 12.13 2.59
N LEU A 59 -1.92 11.65 1.58
CA LEU A 59 -0.48 11.78 1.51
C LEU A 59 -0.06 13.10 0.85
N TYR A 60 1.20 13.48 1.07
CA TYR A 60 1.79 14.65 0.43
C TYR A 60 1.77 14.50 -1.10
N GLY A 61 1.28 15.53 -1.80
CA GLY A 61 1.02 15.50 -3.25
C GLY A 61 -0.46 15.45 -3.64
N LYS A 62 -1.36 15.11 -2.71
CA LYS A 62 -2.84 15.06 -2.87
C LYS A 62 -3.38 14.10 -3.95
N ASP A 63 -2.52 13.38 -4.66
CA ASP A 63 -2.81 12.37 -5.68
C ASP A 63 -2.73 10.93 -5.14
N ALA A 64 -2.62 10.77 -3.82
CA ALA A 64 -2.63 9.47 -3.15
C ALA A 64 -3.18 9.55 -1.73
N VAL A 65 -3.73 8.44 -1.27
CA VAL A 65 -4.16 8.23 0.12
C VAL A 65 -3.51 6.98 0.67
N MET A 66 -3.31 6.97 1.98
CA MET A 66 -2.95 5.80 2.75
C MET A 66 -4.15 5.37 3.57
N LEU A 67 -4.59 4.14 3.35
CA LEU A 67 -5.59 3.44 4.13
C LEU A 67 -4.84 2.71 5.26
N VAL A 68 -5.23 2.93 6.51
CA VAL A 68 -4.55 2.34 7.67
C VAL A 68 -5.53 1.54 8.52
N ASP A 69 -5.11 0.38 9.03
CA ASP A 69 -5.91 -0.43 9.97
C ASP A 69 -6.19 0.37 11.26
N GLU A 70 -7.41 0.86 11.41
CA GLU A 70 -7.82 1.68 12.56
C GLU A 70 -7.78 0.87 13.86
N ASP A 71 -8.12 -0.43 13.75
CA ASP A 71 -8.11 -1.37 14.86
C ASP A 71 -6.70 -1.85 15.20
N GLY A 72 -5.67 -1.47 14.45
CA GLY A 72 -4.30 -1.95 14.67
C GLY A 72 -3.81 -1.68 16.09
N ARG A 73 -4.25 -0.57 16.70
CA ARG A 73 -3.94 -0.24 18.09
C ARG A 73 -4.72 -1.11 19.10
N LEU A 74 -5.99 -1.41 18.82
CA LEU A 74 -6.82 -2.29 19.65
C LEU A 74 -6.29 -3.73 19.62
N LYS A 75 -5.85 -4.18 18.45
CA LYS A 75 -5.23 -5.48 18.19
C LYS A 75 -3.79 -5.61 18.72
N GLN A 76 -3.24 -4.55 19.34
CA GLN A 76 -1.85 -4.47 19.83
C GLN A 76 -0.81 -4.81 18.75
N LEU A 77 -1.07 -4.45 17.50
CA LEU A 77 -0.13 -4.67 16.40
C LEU A 77 1.13 -3.81 16.57
N PRO A 78 2.26 -4.20 15.96
CA PRO A 78 3.47 -3.41 16.00
C PRO A 78 3.31 -2.07 15.25
N LYS A 79 4.14 -1.09 15.63
CA LYS A 79 4.21 0.20 14.94
C LYS A 79 4.76 0.00 13.52
N ASN A 80 4.01 0.48 12.54
CA ASN A 80 4.42 0.47 11.14
C ASN A 80 5.33 1.68 10.85
N LYS A 81 6.65 1.46 10.90
CA LYS A 81 7.65 2.52 10.72
C LYS A 81 7.59 3.16 9.32
N PRO A 82 7.57 2.41 8.20
CA PRO A 82 7.45 3.03 6.87
C PRO A 82 6.17 3.87 6.72
N ALA A 83 5.02 3.37 7.18
CA ALA A 83 3.76 4.11 7.11
C ALA A 83 3.78 5.40 7.94
N THR A 84 4.39 5.36 9.12
CA THR A 84 4.62 6.54 9.99
C THR A 84 5.47 7.59 9.26
N ILE A 85 6.54 7.18 8.57
CA ILE A 85 7.42 8.10 7.83
C ILE A 85 6.67 8.78 6.67
N LEU A 86 5.91 7.99 5.91
CA LEU A 86 5.20 8.49 4.72
C LEU A 86 4.03 9.43 5.05
N THR A 87 3.38 9.25 6.19
CA THR A 87 2.24 10.08 6.62
C THR A 87 2.64 11.30 7.45
N SER A 88 3.91 11.36 7.91
CA SER A 88 4.36 12.31 8.94
C SER A 88 3.50 12.30 10.22
N ARG A 89 2.65 11.27 10.42
CA ARG A 89 1.85 11.10 11.63
C ARG A 89 2.67 10.35 12.67
N THR A 90 2.41 10.61 13.94
CA THR A 90 3.29 10.16 15.04
C THR A 90 3.24 8.65 15.30
N LYS A 91 2.11 7.96 15.04
CA LYS A 91 1.98 6.52 15.29
C LYS A 91 0.94 5.85 14.37
N ILE A 92 1.38 5.36 13.21
CA ILE A 92 0.59 4.37 12.45
C ILE A 92 0.92 2.97 12.99
N VAL A 93 -0.12 2.20 13.28
CA VAL A 93 -0.04 0.85 13.86
C VAL A 93 -0.83 -0.09 12.96
N GLY A 94 -0.31 -1.30 12.72
CA GLY A 94 -0.97 -2.26 11.85
C GLY A 94 -0.57 -2.14 10.37
N THR A 95 -1.34 -2.80 9.51
CA THR A 95 -1.13 -2.80 8.06
C THR A 95 -1.58 -1.46 7.48
N ALA A 96 -0.88 -0.99 6.46
CA ALA A 96 -1.27 0.16 5.67
C ALA A 96 -1.28 -0.17 4.18
N LEU A 97 -2.10 0.54 3.41
CA LEU A 97 -2.24 0.38 1.97
C LEU A 97 -2.22 1.75 1.31
N ILE A 98 -1.39 1.94 0.29
CA ILE A 98 -1.35 3.20 -0.48
C ILE A 98 -2.00 2.98 -1.83
N VAL A 99 -2.97 3.82 -2.12
CA VAL A 99 -3.67 3.89 -3.41
C VAL A 99 -3.58 5.29 -3.99
N GLY A 100 -3.67 5.38 -5.31
CA GLY A 100 -3.82 6.64 -6.00
C GLY A 100 -5.19 7.25 -5.72
N LEU A 101 -5.28 8.57 -5.85
CA LEU A 101 -6.52 9.30 -5.70
C LEU A 101 -6.67 10.26 -6.87
N MET A 102 -7.78 10.15 -7.58
CA MET A 102 -8.14 11.10 -8.62
C MET A 102 -9.44 11.83 -8.22
N PRO A 103 -9.41 13.16 -8.06
CA PRO A 103 -10.61 13.93 -7.81
C PRO A 103 -11.50 13.92 -9.06
N THR A 104 -12.77 13.56 -8.89
CA THR A 104 -13.79 13.64 -9.93
C THR A 104 -14.92 14.57 -9.48
N ASN A 105 -15.85 14.90 -10.37
CA ASN A 105 -16.97 15.79 -10.04
C ASN A 105 -17.92 15.19 -9.00
N ASP A 106 -17.98 13.86 -8.89
CA ASP A 106 -18.87 13.12 -8.01
C ASP A 106 -18.18 12.66 -6.71
N GLY A 107 -16.91 13.02 -6.53
CA GLY A 107 -16.09 12.63 -5.38
C GLY A 107 -14.71 12.14 -5.79
N ASP A 108 -13.93 11.71 -4.81
CA ASP A 108 -12.61 11.15 -5.08
C ASP A 108 -12.72 9.67 -5.43
N VAL A 109 -12.05 9.25 -6.50
CA VAL A 109 -12.01 7.85 -6.96
C VAL A 109 -10.61 7.29 -6.75
N PHE A 110 -10.53 6.04 -6.28
CA PHE A 110 -9.24 5.36 -6.13
C PHE A 110 -8.66 4.99 -7.50
N THR A 111 -7.35 5.18 -7.62
CA THR A 111 -6.59 4.88 -8.84
C THR A 111 -5.29 4.15 -8.48
N ASP A 112 -4.52 3.79 -9.50
CA ASP A 112 -3.20 3.18 -9.32
C ASP A 112 -2.31 4.02 -8.40
N CYS A 113 -1.64 3.34 -7.48
CA CYS A 113 -0.65 3.91 -6.59
C CYS A 113 0.45 4.62 -7.41
N PRO A 114 0.75 5.91 -7.13
CA PRO A 114 1.76 6.63 -7.86
C PRO A 114 3.14 5.97 -7.79
N ALA A 115 3.84 5.91 -8.94
CA ALA A 115 5.12 5.23 -9.10
C ALA A 115 6.21 5.62 -8.07
N ARG A 116 6.14 6.83 -7.52
CA ARG A 116 7.07 7.32 -6.49
C ARG A 116 7.02 6.49 -5.20
N PHE A 117 5.89 5.92 -4.84
CA PHE A 117 5.76 5.11 -3.63
C PHE A 117 6.40 3.73 -3.81
N PHE A 118 6.28 3.13 -5.01
CA PHE A 118 7.03 1.92 -5.34
C PHE A 118 8.55 2.16 -5.36
N ARG A 119 9.00 3.31 -5.86
CA ARG A 119 10.42 3.70 -5.77
C ARG A 119 10.88 3.86 -4.31
N PHE A 120 10.05 4.48 -3.48
CA PHE A 120 10.31 4.57 -2.04
C PHE A 120 10.42 3.19 -1.40
N ALA A 121 9.48 2.29 -1.67
CA ALA A 121 9.49 0.92 -1.15
C ALA A 121 10.76 0.16 -1.54
N ASN A 122 11.16 0.24 -2.80
CA ASN A 122 12.39 -0.38 -3.28
C ASN A 122 13.63 0.16 -2.55
N ASN A 123 13.76 1.49 -2.42
CA ASN A 123 14.89 2.09 -1.72
C ASN A 123 14.89 1.74 -0.22
N TYR A 124 13.72 1.77 0.42
CA TYR A 124 13.60 1.42 1.83
C TYR A 124 13.97 -0.05 2.08
N ASN A 125 13.47 -0.97 1.25
CA ASN A 125 13.80 -2.39 1.34
C ASN A 125 15.29 -2.65 1.07
N LEU A 126 15.95 -1.86 0.23
CA LEU A 126 17.41 -1.97 0.02
C LEU A 126 18.21 -1.51 1.25
N ILE A 127 17.74 -0.49 1.97
CA ILE A 127 18.48 0.11 3.09
C ILE A 127 18.16 -0.59 4.42
N TYR A 128 16.90 -0.94 4.63
CA TYR A 128 16.35 -1.44 5.90
C TYR A 128 15.68 -2.80 5.78
N GLY A 129 15.36 -3.24 4.57
CA GLY A 129 14.91 -4.62 4.38
C GLY A 129 16.04 -5.53 4.80
N LYS A 130 15.72 -6.53 5.63
CA LYS A 130 16.69 -7.53 6.06
C LYS A 130 17.40 -8.06 4.82
N GLY A 131 18.69 -7.77 4.70
CA GLY A 131 19.54 -8.41 3.70
C GLY A 131 19.31 -9.91 3.80
N GLY A 132 18.89 -10.52 2.70
CA GLY A 132 18.82 -11.95 2.58
C GLY A 132 20.16 -12.53 3.00
N SER A 133 20.13 -13.24 4.12
CA SER A 133 21.13 -14.26 4.46
C SER A 133 20.80 -15.50 3.65
#